data_AF-A0A537BK09-F1
#
_entry.id   AF-A0A537BK09-F1
#
_cell.length_a   1.000
_cell.length_b   1.000
_cell.length_c   1.000
_cell.angle_alpha   90.00
_cell.angle_beta   90.00
_cell.angle_gamma   90.00
#
_symmetry.space_group_name_H-M   'P 1'
#
loop_
_entity.id
_entity.type
_entity.pdbx_description
1 polymer ?
#
loop_
_entity_poly.entity_id
_entity_poly.type
_entity_poly.pdbx_seq_one_letter_code
_entity_poly.pdbx_strand_id
1 'polypeptide(L)'
;MKNGLNDLETARKHYAAMRDLIIRHRGGSRDERTLSKLWDLSRKAAAAIDDSACKSLLLRADGYGADLFSESGHLKWARTEMSGAYFLRLQILRELDAFHARLLELQLEATRHAVAGLADNLRSRRRSAA
;
A
#
# COMPACT_ATOMS: atom_id res chain seq x y z
N MET A 1 14.80 -16.67 0.38
CA MET A 1 14.03 -16.24 1.57
C MET A 1 13.91 -14.74 1.52
N LYS A 2 12.68 -14.22 1.44
CA LYS A 2 12.38 -12.79 1.46
C LYS A 2 12.63 -12.27 2.89
N ASN A 3 13.47 -11.25 3.03
CA ASN A 3 13.83 -10.68 4.34
C ASN A 3 12.72 -9.71 4.75
N GLY A 4 11.76 -10.17 5.55
CA GLY A 4 10.47 -9.48 5.76
C GLY A 4 10.57 -7.98 6.11
N LEU A 5 11.64 -7.54 6.77
CA LEU A 5 11.89 -6.10 7.03
C LEU A 5 12.25 -5.31 5.75
N ASN A 6 13.09 -5.88 4.89
CA ASN A 6 13.46 -5.28 3.60
C ASN A 6 12.26 -5.25 2.63
N ASP A 7 11.38 -6.26 2.71
CA ASP A 7 10.17 -6.31 1.91
C ASP A 7 9.17 -5.22 2.35
N LEU A 8 9.01 -5.01 3.66
CA LEU A 8 8.20 -3.91 4.23
C LEU A 8 8.73 -2.53 3.84
N GLU A 9 10.05 -2.34 3.84
CA GLU A 9 10.64 -1.09 3.37
C GLU A 9 10.40 -0.86 1.87
N THR A 10 10.55 -1.91 1.07
CA THR A 10 10.27 -1.87 -0.38
C THR A 10 8.82 -1.47 -0.65
N ALA A 11 7.87 -2.10 0.04
CA ALA A 11 6.45 -1.75 -0.06
C ALA A 11 6.16 -0.29 0.34
N ARG A 12 6.82 0.20 1.39
CA ARG A 12 6.68 1.60 1.83
C ARG A 12 7.19 2.61 0.80
N LYS A 13 8.30 2.29 0.11
CA LYS A 13 8.82 3.13 -1.00
C LYS A 13 7.79 3.24 -2.12
N HIS A 14 7.15 2.13 -2.50
CA HIS A 14 6.08 2.15 -3.50
C HIS A 14 4.84 2.89 -3.02
N TYR A 15 4.43 2.74 -1.76
CA TYR A 15 3.38 3.56 -1.15
C TYR A 15 3.65 5.06 -1.29
N ALA A 16 4.84 5.51 -0.91
CA ALA A 16 5.21 6.92 -0.98
C ALA A 16 5.14 7.44 -2.42
N ALA A 17 5.64 6.66 -3.38
CA ALA A 17 5.57 7.00 -4.80
C ALA A 17 4.12 7.06 -5.33
N MET A 18 3.23 6.17 -4.90
CA MET A 18 1.81 6.21 -5.27
C MET A 18 1.12 7.43 -4.67
N ARG A 19 1.34 7.71 -3.38
CA ARG A 19 0.77 8.88 -2.71
C ARG A 19 1.17 10.17 -3.42
N ASP A 20 2.46 10.31 -3.71
CA ASP A 20 3.00 11.45 -4.46
C ASP A 20 2.37 11.60 -5.85
N LEU A 21 2.18 10.49 -6.57
CA LEU A 21 1.53 10.48 -7.87
C LEU A 21 0.11 11.05 -7.78
N ILE A 22 -0.68 10.60 -6.81
CA ILE A 22 -2.08 11.03 -6.62
C ILE A 22 -2.18 12.48 -6.11
N ILE A 23 -1.21 12.95 -5.34
CA ILE A 23 -1.15 14.36 -4.91
C ILE A 23 -0.87 15.27 -6.12
N ARG A 24 0.06 14.89 -7.00
CA ARG A 24 0.48 15.72 -8.15
C ARG A 24 -0.51 15.70 -9.31
N HIS A 25 -1.25 14.61 -9.51
CA HIS A 25 -2.15 14.45 -10.64
C HIS A 25 -3.62 14.61 -10.20
N ARG A 26 -4.32 15.61 -10.77
CA ARG A 26 -5.72 15.90 -10.43
C ARG A 26 -6.73 14.88 -11.00
N GLY A 27 -6.37 14.15 -12.05
CA GLY A 27 -7.29 13.27 -12.78
C GLY A 27 -8.47 14.05 -13.38
N GLY A 28 -9.55 13.33 -13.71
CA GLY A 28 -10.74 13.92 -14.35
C GLY A 28 -10.65 14.03 -15.88
N SER A 29 -9.61 13.43 -16.46
CA SER A 29 -9.45 13.23 -17.90
C SER A 29 -8.60 11.99 -18.12
N ARG A 30 -8.58 11.52 -19.38
CA ARG A 30 -7.77 10.36 -19.75
C ARG A 30 -6.27 10.64 -19.54
N ASP A 31 -5.62 9.82 -18.74
CA ASP A 31 -4.18 9.84 -18.51
C ASP A 31 -3.64 8.42 -18.28
N GLU A 32 -3.47 7.71 -19.39
CA GLU A 32 -3.02 6.31 -19.37
C GLU A 32 -1.61 6.14 -18.82
N ARG A 33 -0.77 7.16 -18.97
CA ARG A 33 0.61 7.13 -18.47
C ARG A 33 0.61 7.12 -16.95
N THR A 34 -0.17 8.00 -16.33
CA THR A 34 -0.30 8.05 -14.88
C THR A 34 -0.98 6.80 -14.33
N LEU A 35 -2.02 6.31 -15.01
CA LEU A 35 -2.69 5.06 -14.64
C LEU A 35 -1.74 3.85 -14.69
N SER A 36 -0.99 3.69 -15.78
CA SER A 36 -0.02 2.60 -15.92
C SER A 36 1.06 2.67 -14.84
N LYS A 37 1.49 3.87 -14.45
CA LYS A 37 2.47 4.06 -13.38
C LYS A 37 1.90 3.69 -12.01
N LEU A 38 0.64 4.05 -11.73
CA LEU A 38 -0.05 3.64 -10.51
C LEU A 38 -0.10 2.11 -10.39
N TRP A 39 -0.55 1.43 -11.44
CA TRP A 39 -0.64 -0.04 -11.46
C TRP A 39 0.71 -0.73 -11.33
N ASP A 40 1.77 -0.20 -11.95
CA ASP A 40 3.12 -0.73 -11.80
C ASP A 40 3.62 -0.63 -10.34
N LEU A 41 3.42 0.53 -9.70
CA LEU A 41 3.78 0.73 -8.29
C LEU A 41 2.96 -0.17 -7.35
N SER A 42 1.65 -0.26 -7.57
CA SER A 42 0.74 -1.12 -6.81
C SER A 42 1.17 -2.59 -6.90
N ARG A 43 1.42 -3.09 -8.13
CA ARG A 43 1.88 -4.46 -8.36
C ARG A 43 3.21 -4.75 -7.66
N LYS A 44 4.18 -3.83 -7.73
CA LYS A 44 5.47 -3.99 -7.05
C LYS A 44 5.33 -4.00 -5.53
N ALA A 45 4.47 -3.15 -4.97
CA ALA A 45 4.15 -3.16 -3.55
C ALA A 45 3.49 -4.50 -3.12
N ALA A 46 2.51 -4.97 -3.88
CA ALA A 46 1.81 -6.23 -3.63
C ALA A 46 2.73 -7.45 -3.79
N ALA A 47 3.72 -7.41 -4.68
CA ALA A 47 4.69 -8.48 -4.86
C ALA A 47 5.72 -8.54 -3.72
N ALA A 48 6.00 -7.41 -3.07
CA ALA A 48 6.90 -7.37 -1.91
C ALA A 48 6.25 -8.02 -0.68
N ILE A 49 4.94 -7.83 -0.48
CA ILE A 49 4.24 -8.24 0.75
C ILE A 49 3.30 -9.42 0.51
N ASP A 50 3.45 -10.48 1.30
CA ASP A 50 2.51 -11.60 1.29
C ASP A 50 1.40 -11.44 2.33
N ASP A 51 0.60 -10.38 2.20
CA ASP A 51 -0.55 -10.08 3.05
C ASP A 51 -1.79 -9.80 2.18
N SER A 52 -2.87 -10.53 2.42
CA SER A 52 -4.10 -10.46 1.61
C SER A 52 -4.86 -9.15 1.80
N ALA A 53 -4.80 -8.54 2.99
CA ALA A 53 -5.43 -7.24 3.25
C ALA A 53 -4.71 -6.15 2.46
N CYS A 54 -3.37 -6.14 2.47
CA CYS A 54 -2.53 -5.28 1.64
C CYS A 54 -2.88 -5.39 0.15
N LYS A 55 -2.93 -6.62 -0.38
CA LYS A 55 -3.30 -6.88 -1.79
C LYS A 55 -4.70 -6.34 -2.12
N SER A 56 -5.65 -6.50 -1.21
CA SER A 56 -7.03 -6.02 -1.38
C SER A 56 -7.14 -4.49 -1.37
N LEU A 57 -6.40 -3.82 -0.48
CA LEU A 57 -6.33 -2.36 -0.40
C LEU A 57 -5.77 -1.76 -1.69
N LEU A 58 -4.69 -2.34 -2.20
CA LEU A 58 -4.04 -1.94 -3.45
C LEU A 58 -4.96 -2.15 -4.66
N LEU A 59 -5.66 -3.28 -4.72
CA LEU A 59 -6.62 -3.55 -5.80
C LEU A 59 -7.76 -2.53 -5.83
N ARG A 60 -8.26 -2.08 -4.67
CA ARG A 60 -9.27 -1.01 -4.60
C ARG A 60 -8.71 0.32 -5.08
N ALA A 61 -7.50 0.68 -4.66
CA ALA A 61 -6.82 1.88 -5.14
C ALA A 61 -6.65 1.87 -6.68
N ASP A 62 -6.28 0.72 -7.24
CA ASP A 62 -6.14 0.52 -8.69
C ASP A 62 -7.48 0.68 -9.42
N GLY A 63 -8.57 0.15 -8.86
CA GLY A 63 -9.92 0.31 -9.41
C GLY A 63 -10.39 1.76 -9.43
N TYR A 64 -10.17 2.50 -8.34
CA TYR A 64 -10.47 3.95 -8.31
C TYR A 64 -9.57 4.73 -9.27
N GLY A 65 -8.30 4.35 -9.40
CA GLY A 65 -7.37 4.94 -10.36
C GLY A 65 -7.85 4.77 -11.80
N ALA A 66 -8.38 3.59 -12.15
CA ALA A 66 -8.93 3.31 -13.48
C ALA A 66 -10.06 4.27 -13.84
N ASP A 67 -10.98 4.54 -12.91
CA ASP A 67 -12.05 5.51 -13.13
C ASP A 67 -11.52 6.95 -13.15
N LEU A 68 -10.57 7.30 -12.28
CA LEU A 68 -10.02 8.66 -12.13
C LEU A 68 -9.30 9.15 -13.40
N PHE A 69 -8.55 8.27 -14.04
CA PHE A 69 -7.73 8.56 -15.22
C PHE A 69 -8.37 8.08 -16.54
N SER A 70 -9.67 7.82 -16.52
CA SER A 70 -10.45 7.53 -17.72
C SER A 70 -11.06 8.80 -18.31
N GLU A 71 -11.52 8.71 -19.56
CA GLU A 71 -12.20 9.79 -20.26
C GLU A 71 -13.42 10.32 -19.48
N SER A 72 -14.24 9.41 -18.93
CA SER A 72 -15.53 9.75 -18.35
C SER A 72 -15.93 8.93 -17.12
N GLY A 73 -15.16 7.91 -16.73
CA GLY A 73 -15.47 7.01 -15.61
C GLY A 73 -15.55 7.74 -14.26
N HIS A 74 -14.85 8.87 -14.11
CA HIS A 74 -14.95 9.72 -12.93
C HIS A 74 -16.32 10.40 -12.79
N LEU A 75 -17.09 10.58 -13.88
CA LEU A 75 -18.38 11.31 -13.84
C LEU A 75 -19.42 10.61 -12.97
N LYS A 76 -19.46 9.27 -12.96
CA LYS A 76 -20.42 8.48 -12.15
C LYS A 76 -20.19 8.62 -10.64
N TRP A 77 -19.04 9.14 -10.23
CA TRP A 77 -18.66 9.33 -8.83
C TRP A 77 -18.97 10.74 -8.31
N ALA A 78 -19.49 11.62 -9.17
CA ALA A 78 -19.86 12.98 -8.77
C ALA A 78 -20.96 12.97 -7.70
N ARG A 79 -20.86 13.92 -6.76
CA ARG A 79 -21.87 14.22 -5.74
C ARG A 79 -22.29 15.68 -5.89
N THR A 80 -23.39 16.06 -5.26
CA THR A 80 -24.02 17.39 -5.39
C THR A 80 -23.03 18.56 -5.30
N GLU A 81 -22.03 18.48 -4.40
CA GLU A 81 -21.05 19.54 -4.17
C GLU A 81 -19.60 19.10 -4.44
N MET A 82 -19.38 17.93 -5.04
CA MET A 82 -18.06 17.33 -5.16
C MET A 82 -17.88 16.66 -6.52
N SER A 83 -16.85 17.08 -7.26
CA SER A 83 -16.49 16.42 -8.51
C SER A 83 -16.07 14.98 -8.26
N GLY A 84 -16.44 14.07 -9.17
CA GLY A 84 -16.09 12.66 -9.03
C GLY A 84 -14.57 12.41 -9.05
N ALA A 85 -13.81 13.23 -9.77
CA ALA A 85 -12.35 13.19 -9.74
C ALA A 85 -11.79 13.52 -8.34
N TYR A 86 -12.33 14.55 -7.68
CA TYR A 86 -11.92 14.88 -6.32
C TYR A 86 -12.30 13.77 -5.32
N PHE A 87 -13.54 13.26 -5.43
CA PHE A 87 -13.99 12.12 -4.62
C PHE A 87 -13.08 10.91 -4.77
N LEU A 88 -12.75 10.52 -6.00
CA LEU A 88 -11.88 9.37 -6.28
C LEU A 88 -10.46 9.55 -5.73
N ARG A 89 -9.89 10.76 -5.82
CA ARG A 89 -8.58 11.03 -5.20
C ARG A 89 -8.62 10.82 -3.70
N LEU A 90 -9.67 11.27 -3.01
CA LEU A 90 -9.83 11.01 -1.58
C LEU A 90 -9.94 9.52 -1.27
N GLN A 91 -10.69 8.75 -2.07
CA GLN A 91 -10.79 7.30 -1.88
C GLN A 91 -9.44 6.61 -2.08
N ILE A 92 -8.70 6.96 -3.14
CA ILE A 92 -7.36 6.38 -3.37
C ILE A 92 -6.43 6.69 -2.19
N LEU A 93 -6.37 7.96 -1.74
CA LEU A 93 -5.54 8.34 -0.60
C LEU A 93 -5.93 7.59 0.67
N ARG A 94 -7.23 7.39 0.91
CA ARG A 94 -7.73 6.60 2.04
C ARG A 94 -7.30 5.14 1.99
N GLU A 95 -7.40 4.48 0.84
CA GLU A 95 -6.91 3.10 0.69
C GLU A 95 -5.39 3.02 0.85
N LEU A 96 -4.63 4.01 0.37
CA LEU A 96 -3.18 4.10 0.56
C LEU A 96 -2.80 4.34 2.03
N ASP A 97 -3.54 5.15 2.77
CA ASP A 97 -3.33 5.37 4.20
C ASP A 97 -3.60 4.09 5.00
N ALA A 98 -4.67 3.36 4.68
CA ALA A 98 -4.98 2.08 5.28
C ALA A 98 -3.93 1.00 4.93
N PHE A 99 -3.42 0.99 3.69
CA PHE A 99 -2.29 0.16 3.30
C PHE A 99 -1.04 0.47 4.12
N HIS A 100 -0.71 1.75 4.28
CA HIS A 100 0.43 2.16 5.09
C HIS A 100 0.29 1.74 6.56
N ALA A 101 -0.90 1.90 7.15
CA ALA A 101 -1.19 1.43 8.50
C ALA A 101 -0.95 -0.08 8.64
N ARG A 102 -1.42 -0.89 7.69
CA ARG A 102 -1.19 -2.34 7.69
C ARG A 102 0.30 -2.70 7.61
N LEU A 103 1.09 -1.96 6.83
CA LEU A 103 2.55 -2.16 6.79
C LEU A 103 3.21 -1.90 8.15
N LEU A 104 2.73 -0.90 8.91
CA LEU A 104 3.25 -0.61 10.25
C LEU A 104 2.89 -1.72 11.24
N GLU A 105 1.68 -2.27 11.17
CA GLU A 105 1.27 -3.42 11.98
C GLU A 105 2.15 -4.65 11.71
N LEU A 106 2.34 -5.00 10.43
CA LEU A 106 3.20 -6.11 10.03
C LEU A 106 4.65 -5.93 10.51
N GLN A 107 5.16 -4.70 10.49
CA GLN A 107 6.50 -4.40 11.01
C GLN A 107 6.59 -4.61 12.52
N LEU A 108 5.55 -4.22 13.26
CA LEU A 108 5.47 -4.42 14.70
C LEU A 108 5.41 -5.91 15.05
N GLU A 109 4.59 -6.67 14.33
CA GLU A 109 4.49 -8.14 14.46
C GLU A 109 5.85 -8.79 14.21
N ALA A 110 6.51 -8.47 13.08
CA ALA A 110 7.83 -9.01 12.74
C ALA A 110 8.89 -8.71 13.82
N THR A 111 8.88 -7.49 14.36
CA THR A 111 9.80 -7.08 15.42
C THR A 111 9.57 -7.87 16.71
N ARG A 112 8.30 -8.06 17.11
CA ARG A 112 7.93 -8.86 18.30
C ARG A 112 8.39 -10.31 18.16
N HIS A 113 8.20 -10.92 16.99
CA HIS A 113 8.67 -12.29 16.72
C HIS A 113 10.19 -12.42 16.80
N ALA A 114 10.93 -11.46 16.24
CA ALA A 114 12.39 -11.45 16.33
C ALA A 114 12.88 -11.35 17.77
N VAL A 115 12.29 -10.47 18.57
CA VAL A 115 12.64 -10.30 20.00
C VAL A 115 12.34 -11.57 20.80
N ALA A 116 11.17 -12.20 20.59
CA ALA A 116 10.80 -13.44 21.26
C ALA A 116 11.80 -14.58 20.92
N GLY A 117 12.15 -14.75 19.64
CA GLY A 117 13.12 -15.76 19.21
C GLY A 117 14.52 -15.54 19.81
N LEU A 118 14.96 -14.28 19.93
CA LEU A 118 16.24 -13.96 20.60
C LEU A 118 16.19 -14.31 22.09
N ALA A 119 15.11 -13.98 22.78
CA ALA A 119 14.94 -14.31 24.20
C ALA A 119 14.96 -15.83 24.46
N ASP A 120 14.29 -16.61 23.61
CA ASP A 120 14.27 -18.07 23.73
C ASP A 120 15.64 -18.70 23.45
N ASN A 121 16.36 -18.20 22.46
CA ASN A 121 17.74 -18.61 22.19
C ASN A 121 18.66 -18.36 23.39
N LEU A 122 18.54 -17.19 24.03
CA LEU A 122 19.32 -16.86 25.23
C LEU A 122 18.97 -17.77 26.42
N ARG A 123 17.69 -18.09 26.62
CA ARG A 123 17.24 -19.02 27.67
C ARG A 123 17.72 -20.45 27.40
N SER A 124 17.73 -20.89 26.14
CA SER A 124 18.23 -22.22 25.77
C SER A 124 19.73 -22.34 26.06
N ARG A 125 20.53 -21.34 25.66
CA ARG A 125 21.98 -21.34 25.92
C ARG A 125 22.32 -21.35 27.41
N ARG A 126 21.57 -20.64 28.24
CA ARG A 126 21.76 -20.67 29.71
C ARG A 126 21.47 -22.05 30.30
N ARG A 127 20.49 -22.78 29.78
CA ARG A 127 20.14 -24.13 30.25
C ARG A 127 21.11 -25.22 29.81
N SER A 128 21.77 -25.06 28.65
CA SER A 128 22.77 -26.02 28.16
C SER A 128 24.16 -25.83 28.78
N ALA A 129 24.39 -24.73 29.51
CA ALA A 129 25.65 -24.39 30.16
C ALA A 129 25.66 -24.67 31.67
N ALA A 130 24.57 -25.22 32.21
CA ALA A 130 24.40 -25.66 33.60
C ALA A 130 24.26 -27.19 33.63
#